data_AF-A0A1Q8BJN1-F1
#
_entry.id   AF-A0A1Q8BJN1-F1
#
_cell.length_a   1.000
_cell.length_b   1.000
_cell.length_c   1.000
_cell.angle_alpha   90.00
_cell.angle_beta   90.00
_cell.angle_gamma   90.00
#
_symmetry.space_group_name_H-M   'P 1'
#
loop_
_entity.id
_entity.type
_entity.pdbx_description
1 polymer ?
#
loop_
_entity_poly.entity_id
_entity_poly.type
_entity_poly.pdbx_seq_one_letter_code
_entity_poly.pdbx_strand_id
1 'polypeptide(L)'
;NAIGGYASGSIAGCATRRYHGILLAALHPPVGRTQLVAALDEIIDCGGKSYELAAHKWASGAVAPQGFQYIESFRLDGTIPTWIYALGDARLERRIWMRQGGNTTYVRYALLSGSSPLEFHAKALVNYRDHHSATHAGDWQMRVASVNHGVGVLAYDGAAPFYLLSAEAAADPRHIWYRDCFFQAERERGLDDHEDHLFAAQFRAAIELGKPFTLVFTTDENTLLDGDSALSEQLAHDSGLLAAFAGHPSTSKTNSDPAWFPQLVLAADQFVVQRSIPGEPNGHSVIAGYHWFGDWGRDTMIALPGLTLATGHPETARQILLAFSKFVDAGMLPNNFPDAGGKPEYNTIDAALWYFEAVRQYLEATHDMATCEKLFPILAGMIEAHVAGTRYNIHVDPADGLLHGGGPRVQLTWMDAKIGDWVVTPRTGKPVEINALWINALETMVQFAKTLQLPVERYETLSAVAKASFAKFWNSDRNCCYDVVDSPGIGNDASLRPNQIFAVSLPFSPLTEDQQKAVVDVCRTELLTPVGLRSLGPHEIGYTAHYQASLVNATLHITRARSGAGSWAHSHWRISASTRTRPRRAAFSNRKGKQLICTASAPWRKSTMGNSPSRPAAALL
;
A
#
# COMPACT_ATOMS: atom_id res chain seq x y z
N ASN A 1 3.35 -11.90 -1.78
CA ASN A 1 4.09 -13.15 -1.49
C ASN A 1 5.42 -12.89 -0.77
N ALA A 2 5.55 -11.84 0.04
CA ALA A 2 6.81 -11.39 0.67
C ALA A 2 8.00 -11.08 -0.27
N ILE A 3 7.88 -11.20 -1.60
CA ILE A 3 8.95 -10.85 -2.56
C ILE A 3 8.49 -9.83 -3.61
N GLY A 4 7.37 -9.14 -3.36
CA GLY A 4 6.80 -8.12 -4.24
C GLY A 4 5.93 -8.63 -5.40
N GLY A 5 5.83 -9.96 -5.58
CA GLY A 5 4.86 -10.58 -6.47
C GLY A 5 3.46 -10.62 -5.86
N TYR A 6 2.44 -10.59 -6.71
CA TYR A 6 1.05 -10.54 -6.26
C TYR A 6 0.08 -11.20 -7.26
N ALA A 7 -1.09 -11.57 -6.73
CA ALA A 7 -2.28 -11.92 -7.48
C ALA A 7 -3.37 -10.91 -7.12
N SER A 8 -4.11 -10.39 -8.10
CA SER A 8 -5.10 -9.36 -7.86
C SER A 8 -6.20 -9.35 -8.89
N GLY A 9 -7.42 -9.04 -8.47
CA GLY A 9 -8.59 -9.00 -9.34
C GLY A 9 -9.77 -8.32 -8.64
N SER A 10 -10.90 -8.28 -9.33
CA SER A 10 -12.17 -7.87 -8.72
C SER A 10 -12.91 -9.07 -8.14
N ILE A 11 -13.82 -8.84 -7.19
CA ILE A 11 -14.71 -9.90 -6.66
C ILE A 11 -15.50 -10.55 -7.80
N ALA A 12 -15.92 -9.76 -8.80
CA ALA A 12 -16.68 -10.23 -9.95
C ALA A 12 -15.83 -10.99 -11.00
N GLY A 13 -14.53 -11.21 -10.76
CA GLY A 13 -13.62 -11.86 -11.72
C GLY A 13 -13.19 -10.98 -12.89
N CYS A 14 -13.92 -9.90 -13.19
CA CYS A 14 -13.60 -9.00 -14.30
C CYS A 14 -12.35 -8.16 -14.04
N ALA A 15 -11.37 -8.25 -14.94
CA ALA A 15 -10.25 -7.33 -14.96
C ALA A 15 -10.75 -5.91 -15.29
N THR A 16 -10.28 -4.91 -14.55
CA THR A 16 -10.58 -3.49 -14.82
C THR A 16 -9.33 -2.66 -15.04
N ARG A 17 -8.15 -3.28 -14.82
CA ARG A 17 -6.83 -2.67 -14.73
C ARG A 17 -5.81 -3.64 -15.31
N ARG A 18 -4.78 -3.12 -15.96
CA ARG A 18 -3.62 -3.91 -16.43
C ARG A 18 -2.79 -4.55 -15.30
N TYR A 19 -3.11 -4.20 -14.05
CA TYR A 19 -2.46 -4.76 -12.86
C TYR A 19 -3.23 -5.96 -12.28
N HIS A 20 -4.37 -6.36 -12.86
CA HIS A 20 -5.06 -7.57 -12.44
C HIS A 20 -4.43 -8.80 -13.11
N GLY A 21 -4.35 -9.90 -12.37
CA GLY A 21 -3.75 -11.14 -12.84
C GLY A 21 -3.72 -12.21 -11.74
N ILE A 22 -3.60 -13.46 -12.15
CA ILE A 22 -3.43 -14.61 -11.26
C ILE A 22 -1.97 -14.75 -10.81
N LEU A 23 -1.01 -14.37 -11.68
CA LEU A 23 0.41 -14.33 -11.32
C LEU A 23 1.10 -13.11 -11.92
N LEU A 24 1.38 -12.12 -11.06
CA LEU A 24 2.35 -11.07 -11.32
C LEU A 24 3.62 -11.38 -10.53
N ALA A 25 4.61 -11.95 -11.22
CA ALA A 25 5.85 -12.43 -10.63
C ALA A 25 6.87 -11.30 -10.49
N ALA A 26 7.45 -11.13 -9.30
CA ALA A 26 8.62 -10.27 -9.13
C ALA A 26 9.86 -11.06 -9.56
N LEU A 27 10.35 -10.83 -10.78
CA LEU A 27 11.52 -11.54 -11.31
C LEU A 27 12.83 -10.99 -10.74
N HIS A 28 12.80 -9.78 -10.17
CA HIS A 28 13.91 -9.17 -9.44
C HIS A 28 13.40 -8.61 -8.10
N PRO A 29 13.07 -9.47 -7.11
CA PRO A 29 12.43 -9.05 -5.88
C PRO A 29 13.04 -7.80 -5.21
N PRO A 30 12.22 -6.81 -4.78
CA PRO A 30 10.76 -6.77 -4.85
C PRO A 30 10.17 -6.14 -6.13
N VAL A 31 11.01 -5.95 -7.15
CA VAL A 31 10.70 -5.24 -8.41
C VAL A 31 10.75 -6.19 -9.61
N GLY A 32 10.72 -5.65 -10.85
CA GLY A 32 10.66 -6.46 -12.07
C GLY A 32 9.36 -7.27 -12.17
N ARG A 33 8.24 -6.66 -11.79
CA ARG A 33 6.93 -7.31 -11.70
C ARG A 33 6.39 -7.56 -13.11
N THR A 34 6.31 -8.84 -13.46
CA THR A 34 5.93 -9.32 -14.79
C THR A 34 4.61 -10.08 -14.69
N GLN A 35 3.60 -9.69 -15.47
CA GLN A 35 2.35 -10.45 -15.56
C GLN A 35 2.59 -11.69 -16.41
N LEU A 36 2.44 -12.87 -15.80
CA LEU A 36 2.65 -14.17 -16.43
C LEU A 36 1.33 -14.89 -16.69
N VAL A 37 0.42 -14.86 -15.72
CA VAL A 37 -0.93 -15.45 -15.86
C VAL A 37 -1.96 -14.37 -15.61
N ALA A 38 -2.70 -14.02 -16.67
CA ALA A 38 -3.68 -12.95 -16.65
C ALA A 38 -5.02 -13.40 -16.06
N ALA A 39 -5.54 -14.55 -16.49
CA ALA A 39 -6.85 -15.04 -16.08
C ALA A 39 -7.01 -16.55 -16.26
N LEU A 40 -8.07 -17.08 -15.65
CA LEU A 40 -8.62 -18.39 -15.93
C LEU A 40 -10.04 -18.22 -16.44
N ASP A 41 -10.37 -18.88 -17.54
CA ASP A 41 -11.75 -19.01 -18.02
C ASP A 41 -12.27 -20.38 -17.67
N GLU A 42 -12.83 -20.51 -16.47
CA GLU A 42 -13.41 -21.77 -16.01
C GLU A 42 -14.80 -22.01 -16.62
N ILE A 43 -15.05 -23.25 -17.02
CA ILE A 43 -16.33 -23.78 -17.48
C ILE A 43 -16.61 -25.05 -16.68
N ILE A 44 -17.75 -25.08 -16.01
CA ILE A 44 -18.18 -26.20 -15.19
C ILE A 44 -19.40 -26.84 -15.82
N ASP A 45 -19.34 -28.14 -16.11
CA ASP A 45 -20.49 -28.89 -16.58
C ASP A 45 -21.12 -29.66 -15.41
N CYS A 46 -22.41 -29.43 -15.23
CA CYS A 46 -23.22 -30.04 -14.17
C CYS A 46 -24.63 -30.32 -14.68
N GLY A 47 -25.10 -31.56 -14.55
CA GLY A 47 -26.48 -31.94 -14.91
C GLY A 47 -26.83 -31.65 -16.38
N GLY A 48 -25.88 -31.76 -17.30
CA GLY A 48 -26.07 -31.48 -18.73
C GLY A 48 -26.11 -29.99 -19.10
N LYS A 49 -25.73 -29.09 -18.17
CA LYS A 49 -25.61 -27.65 -18.41
C LYS A 49 -24.18 -27.17 -18.11
N SER A 50 -23.68 -26.29 -18.97
CA SER A 50 -22.39 -25.62 -18.82
C SER A 50 -22.54 -24.27 -18.13
N TYR A 51 -21.61 -23.95 -17.22
CA TYR A 51 -21.54 -22.70 -16.48
C TYR A 51 -20.15 -22.06 -16.67
N GLU A 52 -20.08 -20.94 -17.39
CA GLU A 52 -18.84 -20.17 -17.57
C GLU A 52 -18.65 -19.21 -16.38
N LEU A 53 -17.58 -19.39 -15.60
CA LEU A 53 -17.35 -18.65 -14.35
C LEU A 53 -16.50 -17.38 -14.51
N ALA A 54 -15.79 -17.23 -15.64
CA ALA A 54 -15.03 -16.02 -15.93
C ALA A 54 -15.93 -14.80 -16.19
N ALA A 55 -15.31 -13.63 -16.16
CA ALA A 55 -15.92 -12.40 -16.64
C ALA A 55 -14.87 -11.53 -17.33
N HIS A 56 -15.16 -11.14 -18.57
CA HIS A 56 -14.32 -10.20 -19.33
C HIS A 56 -15.18 -9.07 -19.87
N LYS A 57 -14.61 -7.87 -19.85
CA LYS A 57 -15.16 -6.74 -20.61
C LYS A 57 -14.35 -6.61 -21.89
N TRP A 58 -15.01 -6.55 -23.03
CA TRP A 58 -14.38 -6.45 -24.35
C TRP A 58 -14.45 -5.02 -24.87
N ALA A 59 -13.58 -4.67 -25.82
CA ALA A 59 -13.60 -3.38 -26.51
C ALA A 59 -14.95 -3.06 -27.18
N SER A 60 -15.69 -4.09 -27.60
CA SER A 60 -17.06 -3.97 -28.14
C SER A 60 -18.08 -3.44 -27.12
N GLY A 61 -17.71 -3.38 -25.84
CA GLY A 61 -18.60 -3.05 -24.72
C GLY A 61 -19.31 -4.26 -24.13
N ALA A 62 -19.20 -5.45 -24.76
CA ALA A 62 -19.77 -6.67 -24.23
C ALA A 62 -19.08 -7.09 -22.92
N VAL A 63 -19.87 -7.66 -22.00
CA VAL A 63 -19.36 -8.41 -20.86
C VAL A 63 -19.71 -9.87 -21.08
N ALA A 64 -18.70 -10.69 -21.39
CA ALA A 64 -18.86 -12.11 -21.70
C ALA A 64 -17.55 -12.87 -21.42
N PRO A 65 -17.58 -14.02 -20.73
CA PRO A 65 -18.73 -14.58 -20.03
C PRO A 65 -19.19 -13.70 -18.85
N GLN A 66 -20.28 -14.10 -18.19
CA GLN A 66 -20.91 -13.34 -17.09
C GLN A 66 -20.93 -14.15 -15.80
N GLY A 67 -19.83 -14.84 -15.49
CA GLY A 67 -19.77 -15.77 -14.37
C GLY A 67 -19.98 -15.15 -12.99
N PHE A 68 -19.87 -13.82 -12.88
CA PHE A 68 -20.25 -13.08 -11.66
C PHE A 68 -21.71 -13.31 -11.25
N GLN A 69 -22.60 -13.72 -12.17
CA GLN A 69 -23.99 -14.07 -11.86
C GLN A 69 -24.14 -15.35 -11.04
N TYR A 70 -23.12 -16.21 -11.05
CA TYR A 70 -23.14 -17.48 -10.32
C TYR A 70 -22.50 -17.37 -8.93
N ILE A 71 -21.93 -16.22 -8.57
CA ILE A 71 -21.32 -16.00 -7.25
C ILE A 71 -22.44 -15.95 -6.21
N GLU A 72 -22.51 -16.96 -5.35
CA GLU A 72 -23.39 -17.00 -4.19
C GLU A 72 -22.83 -16.17 -3.05
N SER A 73 -21.52 -16.30 -2.79
CA SER A 73 -20.86 -15.52 -1.75
C SER A 73 -19.37 -15.34 -2.01
N PHE A 74 -18.80 -14.31 -1.40
CA PHE A 74 -17.38 -14.03 -1.37
C PHE A 74 -16.95 -13.67 0.07
N ARG A 75 -15.81 -14.19 0.50
CA ARG A 75 -15.18 -13.85 1.79
C ARG A 75 -13.67 -13.91 1.68
N LEU A 76 -12.98 -13.32 2.66
CA LEU A 76 -11.60 -13.69 2.98
C LEU A 76 -11.63 -14.74 4.08
N ASP A 77 -10.97 -15.86 3.83
CA ASP A 77 -10.60 -16.83 4.86
C ASP A 77 -9.16 -16.53 5.26
N GLY A 78 -8.98 -15.73 6.33
CA GLY A 78 -7.71 -15.07 6.62
C GLY A 78 -7.31 -14.08 5.51
N THR A 79 -6.23 -14.37 4.80
CA THR A 79 -5.78 -13.63 3.61
C THR A 79 -6.30 -14.20 2.29
N ILE A 80 -7.00 -15.34 2.32
CA ILE A 80 -7.35 -16.12 1.13
C ILE A 80 -8.72 -15.69 0.58
N PRO A 81 -8.79 -15.02 -0.58
CA PRO A 81 -10.05 -14.79 -1.27
C PRO A 81 -10.72 -16.10 -1.65
N THR A 82 -11.96 -16.24 -1.21
CA THR A 82 -12.77 -17.45 -1.34
C THR A 82 -14.14 -17.11 -1.91
N TRP A 83 -14.50 -17.77 -3.00
CA TRP A 83 -15.81 -17.68 -3.64
C TRP A 83 -16.58 -18.97 -3.43
N ILE A 84 -17.89 -18.86 -3.27
CA ILE A 84 -18.81 -19.99 -3.47
C ILE A 84 -19.69 -19.66 -4.67
N TYR A 85 -19.73 -20.56 -5.64
CA TYR A 85 -20.59 -20.48 -6.82
C TYR A 85 -21.78 -21.44 -6.69
N ALA A 86 -22.97 -20.97 -7.06
CA ALA A 86 -24.17 -21.79 -7.15
C ALA A 86 -24.43 -22.21 -8.61
N LEU A 87 -24.32 -23.51 -8.88
CA LEU A 87 -24.33 -24.11 -10.22
C LEU A 87 -25.42 -25.18 -10.31
N GLY A 88 -26.67 -24.75 -10.40
CA GLY A 88 -27.81 -25.66 -10.32
C GLY A 88 -28.00 -26.18 -8.89
N ASP A 89 -27.88 -27.50 -8.69
CA ASP A 89 -27.89 -28.14 -7.37
C ASP A 89 -26.49 -28.21 -6.72
N ALA A 90 -25.45 -27.86 -7.46
CA ALA A 90 -24.07 -27.91 -6.98
C ALA A 90 -23.59 -26.57 -6.39
N ARG A 91 -22.74 -26.65 -5.36
CA ARG A 91 -22.02 -25.51 -4.78
C ARG A 91 -20.53 -25.75 -4.89
N LEU A 92 -19.84 -24.88 -5.64
CA LEU A 92 -18.41 -24.98 -5.90
C LEU A 92 -17.67 -23.88 -5.13
N GLU A 93 -16.70 -24.26 -4.31
CA GLU A 93 -15.77 -23.32 -3.69
C GLU A 93 -14.54 -23.11 -4.59
N ARG A 94 -14.10 -21.86 -4.70
CA ARG A 94 -12.83 -21.48 -5.34
C ARG A 94 -12.00 -20.65 -4.38
N ARG A 95 -10.72 -21.00 -4.21
CA ARG A 95 -9.76 -20.26 -3.39
C ARG A 95 -8.54 -19.86 -4.21
N ILE A 96 -7.96 -18.69 -3.93
CA ILE A 96 -6.68 -18.25 -4.52
C ILE A 96 -5.73 -17.78 -3.42
N TRP A 97 -4.50 -18.26 -3.41
CA TRP A 97 -3.44 -17.73 -2.54
C TRP A 97 -2.07 -17.85 -3.19
N MET A 98 -1.09 -17.12 -2.67
CA MET A 98 0.29 -17.19 -3.15
C MET A 98 1.19 -17.78 -2.08
N ARG A 99 2.19 -18.55 -2.51
CA ARG A 99 3.25 -19.05 -1.63
C ARG A 99 4.07 -17.89 -1.08
N GLN A 100 4.39 -17.88 0.22
CA GLN A 100 5.36 -16.94 0.77
C GLN A 100 6.76 -17.21 0.21
N GLY A 101 7.49 -16.14 -0.16
CA GLY A 101 8.85 -16.27 -0.69
C GLY A 101 8.96 -16.76 -2.13
N GLY A 102 7.83 -16.98 -2.84
CA GLY A 102 7.83 -17.58 -4.17
C GLY A 102 6.86 -16.94 -5.15
N ASN A 103 7.23 -16.92 -6.42
CA ASN A 103 6.34 -16.56 -7.52
C ASN A 103 5.45 -17.76 -7.89
N THR A 104 4.66 -18.23 -6.92
CA THR A 104 3.71 -19.34 -7.08
C THR A 104 2.33 -18.91 -6.58
N THR A 105 1.31 -19.06 -7.43
CA THR A 105 -0.10 -18.89 -7.10
C THR A 105 -0.81 -20.23 -7.19
N TYR A 106 -1.59 -20.55 -6.16
CA TYR A 106 -2.48 -21.70 -6.10
C TYR A 106 -3.91 -21.27 -6.34
N VAL A 107 -4.63 -22.01 -7.19
CA VAL A 107 -6.07 -21.86 -7.40
C VAL A 107 -6.73 -23.21 -7.15
N ARG A 108 -7.51 -23.31 -6.08
CA ARG A 108 -8.11 -24.56 -5.62
C ARG A 108 -9.61 -24.57 -5.82
N TYR A 109 -10.14 -25.71 -6.25
CA TYR A 109 -11.57 -25.93 -6.47
C TYR A 109 -12.04 -27.10 -5.60
N ALA A 110 -13.20 -26.92 -4.95
CA ALA A 110 -13.80 -27.94 -4.10
C ALA A 110 -15.32 -27.99 -4.27
N LEU A 111 -15.87 -29.17 -4.55
CA LEU A 111 -17.32 -29.39 -4.51
C LEU A 111 -17.75 -29.43 -3.04
N LEU A 112 -18.63 -28.51 -2.61
CA LEU A 112 -19.16 -28.46 -1.25
C LEU A 112 -20.44 -29.29 -1.09
N SER A 113 -21.27 -29.30 -2.14
CA SER A 113 -22.50 -30.08 -2.23
C SER A 113 -22.91 -30.24 -3.68
N GLY A 114 -23.60 -31.32 -4.03
CA GLY A 114 -24.15 -31.57 -5.37
C GLY A 114 -24.55 -33.04 -5.50
N SER A 115 -25.45 -33.36 -6.44
CA SER A 115 -25.90 -34.75 -6.65
C SER A 115 -24.93 -35.61 -7.45
N SER A 116 -23.99 -35.00 -8.18
CA SER A 116 -23.03 -35.69 -9.04
C SER A 116 -21.68 -34.94 -9.11
N PRO A 117 -20.60 -35.62 -9.53
CA PRO A 117 -19.33 -34.96 -9.83
C PRO A 117 -19.49 -33.88 -10.90
N LEU A 118 -18.64 -32.85 -10.85
CA LEU A 118 -18.58 -31.79 -11.84
C LEU A 118 -17.48 -32.08 -12.86
N GLU A 119 -17.73 -31.86 -14.14
CA GLU A 119 -16.65 -31.80 -15.13
C GLU A 119 -16.13 -30.37 -15.19
N PHE A 120 -14.81 -30.22 -15.00
CA PHE A 120 -14.13 -28.94 -14.98
C PHE A 120 -13.30 -28.76 -16.24
N HIS A 121 -13.44 -27.60 -16.86
CA HIS A 121 -12.57 -27.12 -17.91
C HIS A 121 -12.06 -25.73 -17.54
N ALA A 122 -10.80 -25.42 -17.83
CA ALA A 122 -10.33 -24.04 -17.74
C ALA A 122 -9.35 -23.68 -18.85
N LYS A 123 -9.52 -22.49 -19.42
CA LYS A 123 -8.52 -21.87 -20.29
C LYS A 123 -7.59 -21.02 -19.43
N ALA A 124 -6.30 -21.29 -19.45
CA ALA A 124 -5.32 -20.40 -18.85
C ALA A 124 -4.86 -19.35 -19.85
N LEU A 125 -5.18 -18.09 -19.55
CA LEU A 125 -4.79 -16.93 -20.34
C LEU A 125 -3.51 -16.33 -19.74
N VAL A 126 -2.47 -16.26 -20.56
CA VAL A 126 -1.11 -15.88 -20.15
C VAL A 126 -0.62 -14.65 -20.88
N ASN A 127 0.44 -14.07 -20.32
CA ASN A 127 1.14 -12.93 -20.87
C ASN A 127 2.64 -13.00 -20.52
N TYR A 128 3.43 -12.06 -21.02
CA TYR A 128 4.79 -11.82 -20.54
C TYR A 128 5.16 -10.36 -20.72
N ARG A 129 4.77 -9.53 -19.75
CA ARG A 129 5.01 -8.09 -19.82
C ARG A 129 5.22 -7.46 -18.45
N ASP A 130 5.90 -6.32 -18.45
CA ASP A 130 5.97 -5.43 -17.30
C ASP A 130 4.56 -5.00 -16.85
N HIS A 131 4.35 -4.88 -15.53
CA HIS A 131 3.03 -4.58 -14.97
C HIS A 131 2.49 -3.18 -15.33
N HIS A 132 3.33 -2.25 -15.79
CA HIS A 132 2.93 -0.93 -16.28
C HIS A 132 2.70 -0.88 -17.79
N SER A 133 2.93 -1.98 -18.51
CA SER A 133 2.71 -2.08 -19.95
C SER A 133 1.45 -2.88 -20.27
N ALA A 134 1.09 -2.92 -21.55
CA ALA A 134 0.04 -3.78 -22.10
C ALA A 134 0.62 -4.59 -23.27
N THR A 135 0.05 -5.75 -23.52
CA THR A 135 0.42 -6.62 -24.65
C THR A 135 -0.55 -6.45 -25.80
N HIS A 136 0.01 -6.21 -26.99
CA HIS A 136 -0.70 -6.28 -28.27
C HIS A 136 -0.03 -7.37 -29.08
N ALA A 137 -0.74 -8.46 -29.35
CA ALA A 137 -0.15 -9.74 -29.72
C ALA A 137 0.66 -9.72 -31.01
N GLY A 138 0.23 -8.92 -32.00
CA GLY A 138 0.83 -8.95 -33.34
C GLY A 138 0.85 -10.37 -33.92
N ASP A 139 2.03 -10.83 -34.31
CA ASP A 139 2.36 -12.18 -34.77
C ASP A 139 3.14 -13.01 -33.73
N TRP A 140 3.24 -12.52 -32.47
CA TRP A 140 4.08 -13.12 -31.45
C TRP A 140 3.77 -14.60 -31.18
N GLN A 141 4.80 -15.43 -31.32
CA GLN A 141 4.78 -16.86 -31.05
C GLN A 141 5.56 -17.19 -29.78
N MET A 142 4.88 -17.28 -28.64
CA MET A 142 5.48 -17.87 -27.43
C MET A 142 5.66 -19.38 -27.62
N ARG A 143 6.73 -19.95 -27.03
CA ARG A 143 6.91 -21.41 -26.98
C ARG A 143 6.06 -21.98 -25.85
N VAL A 144 5.10 -22.83 -26.20
CA VAL A 144 4.17 -23.47 -25.27
C VAL A 144 4.28 -24.98 -25.45
N ALA A 145 4.70 -25.70 -24.42
CA ALA A 145 5.00 -27.13 -24.50
C ALA A 145 4.47 -27.90 -23.29
N SER A 146 4.08 -29.15 -23.50
CA SER A 146 3.76 -30.06 -22.39
C SER A 146 5.00 -30.32 -21.53
N VAL A 147 4.80 -30.35 -20.21
CA VAL A 147 5.79 -30.75 -19.21
C VAL A 147 5.15 -31.75 -18.25
N ASN A 148 5.92 -32.32 -17.34
CA ASN A 148 5.35 -33.14 -16.28
C ASN A 148 4.32 -32.31 -15.49
N HIS A 149 3.13 -32.90 -15.29
CA HIS A 149 2.03 -32.27 -14.56
C HIS A 149 1.48 -30.98 -15.17
N GLY A 150 1.76 -30.63 -16.44
CA GLY A 150 1.21 -29.41 -16.99
C GLY A 150 1.79 -28.91 -18.32
N VAL A 151 1.87 -27.57 -18.42
CA VAL A 151 2.39 -26.84 -19.57
C VAL A 151 3.46 -25.85 -19.12
N GLY A 152 4.58 -25.79 -19.84
CA GLY A 152 5.61 -24.77 -19.71
C GLY A 152 5.50 -23.73 -20.82
N VAL A 153 5.70 -22.46 -20.47
CA VAL A 153 5.66 -21.33 -21.39
C VAL A 153 6.98 -20.57 -21.33
N LEU A 154 7.53 -20.29 -22.51
CA LEU A 154 8.70 -19.45 -22.69
C LEU A 154 8.40 -18.38 -23.73
N ALA A 155 8.31 -17.14 -23.27
CA ALA A 155 7.79 -16.03 -24.07
C ALA A 155 8.71 -15.63 -25.24
N TYR A 156 10.03 -15.68 -25.01
CA TYR A 156 11.08 -15.49 -26.01
C TYR A 156 12.41 -16.03 -25.46
N ASP A 157 13.45 -16.10 -26.29
CA ASP A 157 14.77 -16.57 -25.87
C ASP A 157 15.39 -15.64 -24.82
N GLY A 158 15.69 -16.19 -23.64
CA GLY A 158 16.22 -15.43 -22.50
C GLY A 158 15.16 -14.93 -21.50
N ALA A 159 13.86 -15.09 -21.81
CA ALA A 159 12.80 -14.87 -20.82
C ALA A 159 12.87 -15.91 -19.69
N ALA A 160 12.47 -15.51 -18.48
CA ALA A 160 12.22 -16.46 -17.39
C ALA A 160 11.04 -17.38 -17.78
N PRO A 161 11.20 -18.71 -17.81
CA PRO A 161 10.09 -19.61 -18.08
C PRO A 161 9.09 -19.58 -16.92
N PHE A 162 7.85 -19.95 -17.22
CA PHE A 162 6.81 -20.15 -16.22
C PHE A 162 5.93 -21.32 -16.59
N TYR A 163 5.22 -21.84 -15.60
CA TYR A 163 4.60 -23.15 -15.65
C TYR A 163 3.16 -23.07 -15.15
N LEU A 164 2.29 -23.83 -15.80
CA LEU A 164 0.88 -24.01 -15.46
C LEU A 164 0.68 -25.49 -15.17
N LEU A 165 0.61 -25.84 -13.89
CA LEU A 165 0.74 -27.20 -13.38
C LEU A 165 -0.49 -27.64 -12.58
N SER A 166 -0.71 -28.94 -12.47
CA SER A 166 -1.67 -29.57 -11.57
C SER A 166 -1.32 -31.04 -11.36
N ALA A 167 -1.48 -31.55 -10.15
CA ALA A 167 -1.29 -32.97 -9.88
C ALA A 167 -2.48 -33.81 -10.39
N GLU A 168 -3.69 -33.23 -10.39
CA GLU A 168 -4.93 -33.95 -10.66
C GLU A 168 -5.58 -33.59 -12.00
N ALA A 169 -5.32 -32.39 -12.54
CA ALA A 169 -5.89 -31.95 -13.80
C ALA A 169 -4.97 -32.27 -14.99
N ALA A 170 -5.54 -32.81 -16.07
CA ALA A 170 -4.84 -32.91 -17.34
C ALA A 170 -4.71 -31.52 -17.97
N ALA A 171 -3.58 -31.26 -18.63
CA ALA A 171 -3.32 -29.99 -19.28
C ALA A 171 -2.81 -30.19 -20.71
N ASP A 172 -3.46 -29.56 -21.68
CA ASP A 172 -3.01 -29.55 -23.07
C ASP A 172 -2.48 -28.17 -23.48
N PRO A 173 -1.32 -28.07 -24.15
CA PRO A 173 -0.82 -26.81 -24.67
C PRO A 173 -1.74 -26.27 -25.79
N ARG A 174 -1.88 -24.95 -25.82
CA ARG A 174 -2.66 -24.19 -26.81
C ARG A 174 -1.90 -22.94 -27.22
N HIS A 175 -2.28 -22.38 -28.36
CA HIS A 175 -1.70 -21.14 -28.85
C HIS A 175 -2.76 -20.35 -29.64
N ILE A 176 -3.64 -19.68 -28.90
CA ILE A 176 -4.72 -18.86 -29.47
C ILE A 176 -4.76 -17.52 -28.75
N TRP A 177 -4.64 -16.42 -29.48
CA TRP A 177 -4.72 -15.08 -28.90
C TRP A 177 -6.18 -14.63 -28.75
N TYR A 178 -6.54 -14.26 -27.53
CA TYR A 178 -7.78 -13.56 -27.20
C TYR A 178 -7.46 -12.07 -27.24
N ARG A 179 -8.20 -11.32 -28.06
CA ARG A 179 -7.89 -9.92 -28.35
C ARG A 179 -8.88 -8.95 -27.74
N ASP A 180 -8.42 -7.72 -27.53
CA ASP A 180 -9.27 -6.59 -27.18
C ASP A 180 -9.97 -6.69 -25.81
N CYS A 181 -9.32 -7.30 -24.81
CA CYS A 181 -9.76 -7.21 -23.42
C CYS A 181 -9.68 -5.76 -22.94
N PHE A 182 -10.75 -5.21 -22.37
CA PHE A 182 -10.88 -3.80 -22.06
C PHE A 182 -10.77 -3.48 -20.57
N PHE A 183 -9.91 -2.53 -20.23
CA PHE A 183 -9.65 -2.06 -18.87
C PHE A 183 -10.27 -0.69 -18.61
N GLN A 184 -11.49 -0.70 -18.09
CA GLN A 184 -12.23 0.54 -17.81
C GLN A 184 -11.46 1.54 -16.92
N ALA A 185 -10.72 1.07 -15.92
CA ALA A 185 -10.00 1.98 -15.03
C ALA A 185 -8.76 2.59 -15.69
N GLU A 186 -8.19 1.97 -16.72
CA GLU A 186 -7.10 2.56 -17.51
C GLU A 186 -7.65 3.59 -18.51
N ARG A 187 -8.84 3.35 -19.10
CA ARG A 187 -9.57 4.35 -19.91
C ARG A 187 -9.81 5.64 -19.12
N GLU A 188 -10.32 5.52 -17.90
CA GLU A 188 -10.60 6.65 -17.01
C GLU A 188 -9.32 7.44 -16.66
N ARG A 189 -8.14 6.84 -16.82
CA ARG A 189 -6.83 7.46 -16.61
C ARG A 189 -6.17 7.97 -17.89
N GLY A 190 -6.80 7.77 -19.05
CA GLY A 190 -6.20 8.08 -20.35
C GLY A 190 -4.94 7.25 -20.64
N LEU A 191 -4.88 6.03 -20.11
CA LEU A 191 -3.83 5.05 -20.40
C LEU A 191 -4.31 4.07 -21.47
N ASP A 192 -3.38 3.27 -22.01
CA ASP A 192 -3.72 2.14 -22.87
C ASP A 192 -4.69 1.20 -22.14
N ASP A 193 -5.86 1.03 -22.73
CA ASP A 193 -7.07 0.48 -22.13
C ASP A 193 -7.50 -0.85 -22.78
N HIS A 194 -6.69 -1.38 -23.68
CA HIS A 194 -6.90 -2.68 -24.32
C HIS A 194 -5.69 -3.59 -24.18
N GLU A 195 -5.92 -4.90 -24.12
CA GLU A 195 -4.86 -5.90 -24.05
C GLU A 195 -5.27 -7.23 -24.68
N ASP A 196 -4.28 -7.92 -25.24
CA ASP A 196 -4.39 -9.28 -25.76
C ASP A 196 -3.79 -10.29 -24.76
N HIS A 197 -4.38 -11.48 -24.68
CA HIS A 197 -3.92 -12.59 -23.84
C HIS A 197 -3.78 -13.88 -24.63
N LEU A 198 -2.72 -14.64 -24.37
CA LEU A 198 -2.51 -15.92 -25.03
C LEU A 198 -3.22 -17.03 -24.25
N PHE A 199 -4.15 -17.75 -24.87
CA PHE A 199 -4.64 -19.01 -24.35
C PHE A 199 -3.57 -20.09 -24.53
N ALA A 200 -2.86 -20.40 -23.45
CA ALA A 200 -1.69 -21.27 -23.48
C ALA A 200 -1.95 -22.70 -22.98
N ALA A 201 -2.92 -22.92 -22.09
CA ALA A 201 -3.19 -24.25 -21.55
C ALA A 201 -4.67 -24.50 -21.33
N GLN A 202 -5.17 -25.62 -21.83
CA GLN A 202 -6.51 -26.14 -21.53
C GLN A 202 -6.41 -27.17 -20.41
N PHE A 203 -7.00 -26.87 -19.26
CA PHE A 203 -7.12 -27.82 -18.14
C PHE A 203 -8.43 -28.61 -18.22
N ARG A 204 -8.38 -29.85 -17.75
CA ARG A 204 -9.54 -30.74 -17.57
C ARG A 204 -9.41 -31.55 -16.28
N ALA A 205 -10.47 -31.60 -15.48
CA ALA A 205 -10.53 -32.41 -14.27
C ALA A 205 -11.97 -32.84 -13.97
N ALA A 206 -12.13 -33.84 -13.11
CA ALA A 206 -13.40 -34.11 -12.44
C ALA A 206 -13.32 -33.60 -11.00
N ILE A 207 -14.38 -32.97 -10.51
CA ILE A 207 -14.49 -32.51 -9.12
C ILE A 207 -15.51 -33.38 -8.41
N GLU A 208 -15.03 -34.20 -7.48
CA GLU A 208 -15.88 -35.04 -6.64
C GLU A 208 -16.01 -34.45 -5.23
N LEU A 209 -17.11 -34.78 -4.55
CA LEU A 209 -17.33 -34.37 -3.17
C LEU A 209 -16.20 -34.93 -2.28
N GLY A 210 -15.55 -34.04 -1.53
CA GLY A 210 -14.42 -34.41 -0.67
C GLY A 210 -13.09 -34.67 -1.40
N LYS A 211 -13.02 -34.50 -2.73
CA LYS A 211 -11.78 -34.59 -3.52
C LYS A 211 -11.53 -33.30 -4.28
N PRO A 212 -11.04 -32.25 -3.59
CA PRO A 212 -10.66 -31.01 -4.25
C PRO A 212 -9.39 -31.20 -5.08
N PHE A 213 -9.15 -30.30 -6.03
CA PHE A 213 -7.90 -30.27 -6.79
C PHE A 213 -7.36 -28.85 -6.92
N THR A 214 -6.08 -28.73 -7.30
CA THR A 214 -5.40 -27.44 -7.34
C THR A 214 -4.67 -27.22 -8.67
N LEU A 215 -4.86 -26.03 -9.24
CA LEU A 215 -4.02 -25.50 -10.31
C LEU A 215 -2.91 -24.64 -9.69
N VAL A 216 -1.70 -24.75 -10.23
CA VAL A 216 -0.50 -24.09 -9.73
C VAL A 216 0.16 -23.30 -10.86
N PHE A 217 0.30 -21.99 -10.67
CA PHE A 217 0.96 -21.10 -11.63
C PHE A 217 2.25 -20.61 -11.01
N THR A 218 3.39 -20.84 -11.65
CA THR A 218 4.68 -20.64 -11.01
C THR A 218 5.82 -20.32 -11.95
N THR A 219 6.89 -19.72 -11.45
CA THR A 219 8.20 -19.66 -12.13
C THR A 219 9.16 -20.78 -11.69
N ASP A 220 8.73 -21.69 -10.81
CA ASP A 220 9.52 -22.81 -10.29
C ASP A 220 8.87 -24.15 -10.69
N GLU A 221 9.48 -24.86 -11.65
CA GLU A 221 8.98 -26.14 -12.14
C GLU A 221 8.89 -27.24 -11.06
N ASN A 222 9.65 -27.08 -9.98
CA ASN A 222 9.72 -28.05 -8.88
C ASN A 222 8.88 -27.62 -7.67
N THR A 223 7.99 -26.63 -7.84
CA THR A 223 7.12 -26.16 -6.75
C THR A 223 6.24 -27.29 -6.22
N LEU A 224 5.86 -27.19 -4.93
CA LEU A 224 4.90 -28.10 -4.32
C LEU A 224 3.55 -28.02 -5.05
N LEU A 225 3.05 -29.15 -5.54
CA LEU A 225 1.74 -29.26 -6.20
C LEU A 225 0.61 -29.66 -5.25
N ASP A 226 0.93 -30.23 -4.09
CA ASP A 226 -0.08 -30.61 -3.10
C ASP A 226 -0.78 -29.38 -2.51
N GLY A 227 -2.03 -29.17 -2.92
CA GLY A 227 -2.84 -28.03 -2.51
C GLY A 227 -3.27 -28.06 -1.05
N ASP A 228 -3.29 -29.24 -0.41
CA ASP A 228 -3.63 -29.37 1.01
C ASP A 228 -2.50 -28.91 1.92
N SER A 229 -1.27 -29.38 1.69
CA SER A 229 -0.09 -28.85 2.37
C SER A 229 0.10 -27.36 2.08
N ALA A 230 0.01 -26.92 0.82
CA ALA A 230 0.19 -25.51 0.48
C ALA A 230 -0.88 -24.59 1.10
N LEU A 231 -2.12 -25.04 1.24
CA LEU A 231 -3.17 -24.29 1.95
C LEU A 231 -2.89 -24.25 3.46
N SER A 232 -2.48 -25.39 4.03
CA SER A 232 -2.15 -25.50 5.46
C SER A 232 -1.00 -24.58 5.84
N GLU A 233 0.03 -24.46 4.99
CA GLU A 233 1.14 -23.52 5.16
C GLU A 233 0.65 -22.06 5.23
N GLN A 234 -0.24 -21.66 4.33
CA GLN A 234 -0.78 -20.29 4.34
C GLN A 234 -1.67 -20.01 5.56
N LEU A 235 -2.52 -20.97 5.95
CA LEU A 235 -3.33 -20.82 7.16
C LEU A 235 -2.46 -20.76 8.43
N ALA A 236 -1.38 -21.54 8.48
CA ALA A 236 -0.42 -21.51 9.58
C ALA A 236 0.32 -20.16 9.64
N HIS A 237 0.70 -19.59 8.50
CA HIS A 237 1.28 -18.25 8.41
C HIS A 237 0.33 -17.18 8.97
N ASP A 238 -0.91 -17.13 8.49
CA ASP A 238 -1.92 -16.19 8.97
C ASP A 238 -2.17 -16.34 10.48
N SER A 239 -2.27 -17.58 10.97
CA SER A 239 -2.43 -17.87 12.40
C SER A 239 -1.23 -17.39 13.22
N GLY A 240 -0.02 -17.56 12.70
CA GLY A 240 1.22 -17.12 13.33
C GLY A 240 1.28 -15.60 13.50
N LEU A 241 0.90 -14.84 12.46
CA LEU A 241 0.83 -13.37 12.51
C LEU A 241 -0.17 -12.89 13.59
N LEU A 242 -1.34 -13.52 13.65
CA LEU A 242 -2.36 -13.17 14.64
C LEU A 242 -1.91 -13.54 16.06
N ALA A 243 -1.21 -14.67 16.23
CA ALA A 243 -0.66 -15.07 17.51
C ALA A 243 0.46 -14.12 17.98
N ALA A 244 1.35 -13.70 17.07
CA ALA A 244 2.39 -12.71 17.36
C ALA A 244 1.79 -11.38 17.81
N PHE A 245 0.75 -10.92 17.11
CA PHE A 245 0.00 -9.73 17.51
C PHE A 245 -0.63 -9.89 18.90
N ALA A 246 -1.38 -10.97 19.14
CA ALA A 246 -2.06 -11.21 20.42
C ALA A 246 -1.12 -11.42 21.61
N GLY A 247 0.12 -11.86 21.36
CA GLY A 247 1.17 -12.00 22.36
C GLY A 247 1.87 -10.68 22.71
N HIS A 248 1.67 -9.62 21.93
CA HIS A 248 2.41 -8.37 22.10
C HIS A 248 1.93 -7.58 23.35
N PRO A 249 2.83 -7.09 24.23
CA PRO A 249 2.46 -6.49 25.52
C PRO A 249 1.52 -5.28 25.45
N SER A 250 1.55 -4.54 24.34
CA SER A 250 0.69 -3.37 24.12
C SER A 250 -0.72 -3.71 23.64
N THR A 251 -1.01 -4.97 23.31
CA THR A 251 -2.34 -5.39 22.90
C THR A 251 -3.24 -5.58 24.11
N SER A 252 -4.27 -4.74 24.19
CA SER A 252 -5.27 -4.85 25.24
C SER A 252 -6.08 -6.12 25.06
N LYS A 253 -6.01 -7.07 26.01
CA LYS A 253 -6.84 -8.29 26.04
C LYS A 253 -8.32 -8.01 26.34
N THR A 254 -8.91 -6.98 25.72
CA THR A 254 -10.34 -6.73 25.88
C THR A 254 -11.08 -7.44 24.76
N ASN A 255 -12.10 -8.24 25.11
CA ASN A 255 -13.04 -8.90 24.18
C ASN A 255 -13.92 -7.90 23.38
N SER A 256 -13.44 -6.68 23.13
CA SER A 256 -14.19 -5.58 22.53
C SER A 256 -13.58 -5.03 21.23
N ASP A 257 -12.50 -5.64 20.75
CA ASP A 257 -11.89 -5.25 19.49
C ASP A 257 -12.86 -5.48 18.32
N PRO A 258 -12.93 -4.56 17.35
CA PRO A 258 -13.79 -4.73 16.19
C PRO A 258 -13.43 -5.97 15.38
N ALA A 259 -14.43 -6.67 14.85
CA ALA A 259 -14.23 -7.89 14.05
C ALA A 259 -13.33 -7.72 12.81
N TRP A 260 -13.14 -6.49 12.33
CA TRP A 260 -12.25 -6.20 11.19
C TRP A 260 -10.77 -6.04 11.58
N PHE A 261 -10.44 -5.96 12.86
CA PHE A 261 -9.10 -5.64 13.33
C PHE A 261 -8.05 -6.73 13.02
N PRO A 262 -8.34 -8.04 13.15
CA PRO A 262 -7.44 -9.10 12.68
C PRO A 262 -7.06 -8.95 11.20
N GLN A 263 -7.98 -8.45 10.36
CA GLN A 263 -7.70 -8.23 8.95
C GLN A 263 -6.63 -7.15 8.72
N LEU A 264 -6.51 -6.16 9.60
CA LEU A 264 -5.43 -5.16 9.50
C LEU A 264 -4.05 -5.79 9.76
N VAL A 265 -3.97 -6.68 10.73
CA VAL A 265 -2.71 -7.40 11.06
C VAL A 265 -2.28 -8.22 9.84
N LEU A 266 -3.20 -9.00 9.28
CA LEU A 266 -2.94 -9.78 8.07
C LEU A 266 -2.61 -8.91 6.85
N ALA A 267 -3.25 -7.74 6.71
CA ALA A 267 -2.95 -6.81 5.62
C ALA A 267 -1.58 -6.13 5.77
N ALA A 268 -1.09 -5.92 6.99
CA ALA A 268 0.21 -5.30 7.25
C ALA A 268 1.36 -6.16 6.69
N ASP A 269 1.28 -7.48 6.87
CA ASP A 269 2.27 -8.45 6.37
C ASP A 269 2.48 -8.35 4.84
N GLN A 270 1.43 -8.03 4.08
CA GLN A 270 1.49 -7.97 2.62
C GLN A 270 2.48 -6.92 2.08
N PHE A 271 2.78 -5.89 2.87
CA PHE A 271 3.64 -4.77 2.45
C PHE A 271 5.11 -4.98 2.81
N VAL A 272 5.42 -5.89 3.74
CA VAL A 272 6.80 -6.23 4.09
C VAL A 272 7.34 -7.20 3.04
N VAL A 273 8.48 -6.85 2.44
CA VAL A 273 9.08 -7.65 1.37
C VAL A 273 10.56 -7.85 1.56
N GLN A 274 11.08 -8.95 1.05
CA GLN A 274 12.50 -9.20 0.96
C GLN A 274 13.13 -8.25 -0.07
N ARG A 275 14.26 -7.66 0.33
CA ARG A 275 15.10 -6.84 -0.53
C ARG A 275 16.55 -7.11 -0.21
N SER A 276 17.23 -7.77 -1.14
CA SER A 276 18.67 -7.97 -1.05
C SER A 276 19.41 -6.68 -1.40
N ILE A 277 20.34 -6.27 -0.55
CA ILE A 277 21.31 -5.20 -0.87
C ILE A 277 22.74 -5.76 -0.71
N PRO A 278 23.76 -5.13 -1.32
CA PRO A 278 25.15 -5.59 -1.15
C PRO A 278 25.52 -5.73 0.33
N GLY A 279 25.96 -6.93 0.72
CA GLY A 279 26.31 -7.27 2.11
C GLY A 279 25.14 -7.73 3.00
N GLU A 280 23.88 -7.59 2.56
CA GLU A 280 22.68 -8.05 3.29
C GLU A 280 21.69 -8.74 2.33
N PRO A 281 21.93 -10.03 1.99
CA PRO A 281 21.09 -10.75 1.03
C PRO A 281 19.67 -11.04 1.53
N ASN A 282 19.48 -11.08 2.85
CA ASN A 282 18.20 -11.36 3.50
C ASN A 282 17.57 -10.09 4.10
N GLY A 283 17.86 -8.93 3.51
CA GLY A 283 17.28 -7.66 3.94
C GLY A 283 15.78 -7.58 3.66
N HIS A 284 15.14 -6.60 4.30
CA HIS A 284 13.72 -6.32 4.13
C HIS A 284 13.51 -4.86 3.72
N SER A 285 12.37 -4.60 3.07
CA SER A 285 11.87 -3.27 2.73
C SER A 285 10.34 -3.26 2.79
N VAL A 286 9.74 -2.11 2.50
CA VAL A 286 8.29 -1.93 2.45
C VAL A 286 7.87 -1.48 1.05
N ILE A 287 6.93 -2.20 0.44
CA ILE A 287 6.24 -1.72 -0.77
C ILE A 287 5.21 -0.66 -0.35
N ALA A 288 5.31 0.53 -0.91
CA ALA A 288 4.45 1.66 -0.53
C ALA A 288 2.97 1.49 -0.94
N GLY A 289 2.69 0.56 -1.84
CA GLY A 289 1.33 0.18 -2.19
C GLY A 289 1.23 -0.59 -3.50
N TYR A 290 0.53 -1.72 -3.47
CA TYR A 290 0.13 -2.37 -4.70
C TYR A 290 -0.96 -1.56 -5.42
N HIS A 291 -0.93 -1.48 -6.75
CA HIS A 291 -0.01 -2.21 -7.64
C HIS A 291 1.21 -1.40 -8.08
N TRP A 292 1.14 -0.08 -7.95
CA TRP A 292 1.98 0.85 -8.71
C TRP A 292 3.33 1.19 -8.10
N PHE A 293 3.51 0.99 -6.79
CA PHE A 293 4.67 1.54 -6.11
C PHE A 293 5.72 0.47 -5.83
N GLY A 294 6.98 0.85 -5.95
CA GLY A 294 8.13 0.20 -5.33
C GLY A 294 8.27 0.54 -3.85
N ASP A 295 9.51 0.53 -3.36
CA ASP A 295 9.87 1.04 -2.05
C ASP A 295 10.10 2.55 -2.08
N TRP A 296 9.41 3.25 -1.18
CA TRP A 296 9.47 4.69 -1.04
C TRP A 296 9.88 5.04 0.39
N GLY A 297 10.91 5.87 0.56
CA GLY A 297 11.48 6.14 1.89
C GLY A 297 10.49 6.82 2.81
N ARG A 298 9.77 7.84 2.33
CA ARG A 298 8.72 8.52 3.11
C ARG A 298 7.66 7.52 3.60
N ASP A 299 7.05 6.78 2.68
CA ASP A 299 5.96 5.84 3.00
C ASP A 299 6.45 4.74 3.95
N THR A 300 7.67 4.23 3.73
CA THR A 300 8.32 3.26 4.62
C THR A 300 8.42 3.80 6.04
N MET A 301 8.99 4.99 6.23
CA MET A 301 9.23 5.51 7.58
C MET A 301 7.95 5.88 8.33
N ILE A 302 6.91 6.33 7.61
CA ILE A 302 5.59 6.58 8.21
C ILE A 302 4.92 5.26 8.64
N ALA A 303 4.97 4.23 7.79
CA ALA A 303 4.24 2.99 8.02
C ALA A 303 4.98 1.99 8.92
N LEU A 304 6.31 2.08 9.01
CA LEU A 304 7.16 1.08 9.65
C LEU A 304 6.68 0.68 11.05
N PRO A 305 6.41 1.60 12.00
CA PRO A 305 5.95 1.22 13.33
C PRO A 305 4.64 0.43 13.33
N GLY A 306 3.70 0.78 12.44
CA GLY A 306 2.42 0.09 12.32
C GLY A 306 2.55 -1.27 11.64
N LEU A 307 3.48 -1.41 10.69
CA LEU A 307 3.71 -2.66 9.97
C LEU A 307 4.52 -3.68 10.78
N THR A 308 5.43 -3.21 11.65
CA THR A 308 6.39 -4.09 12.35
C THR A 308 6.23 -4.05 13.87
N LEU A 309 6.31 -2.88 14.51
CA LEU A 309 6.29 -2.79 15.98
C LEU A 309 4.92 -3.17 16.54
N ALA A 310 3.85 -2.61 15.97
CA ALA A 310 2.48 -2.92 16.41
C ALA A 310 2.08 -4.38 16.14
N THR A 311 2.76 -5.07 15.22
CA THR A 311 2.49 -6.47 14.86
C THR A 311 3.45 -7.46 15.52
N GLY A 312 4.40 -7.01 16.35
CA GLY A 312 5.33 -7.87 17.07
C GLY A 312 6.59 -8.29 16.30
N HIS A 313 7.01 -7.52 15.30
CA HIS A 313 8.17 -7.81 14.44
C HIS A 313 9.29 -6.73 14.55
N PRO A 314 9.82 -6.43 15.75
CA PRO A 314 10.82 -5.37 15.92
C PRO A 314 12.13 -5.62 15.18
N GLU A 315 12.52 -6.88 14.98
CA GLU A 315 13.76 -7.21 14.26
C GLU A 315 13.68 -6.79 12.77
N THR A 316 12.52 -6.99 12.14
CA THR A 316 12.28 -6.50 10.77
C THR A 316 12.39 -4.97 10.70
N ALA A 317 11.87 -4.27 11.72
CA ALA A 317 12.00 -2.81 11.84
C ALA A 317 13.48 -2.39 11.88
N ARG A 318 14.26 -3.05 12.73
CA ARG A 318 15.70 -2.81 12.90
C ARG A 318 16.45 -2.99 11.58
N GLN A 319 16.20 -4.08 10.87
CA GLN A 319 16.84 -4.37 9.58
C GLN A 319 16.53 -3.29 8.55
N ILE A 320 15.27 -2.87 8.43
CA ILE A 320 14.86 -1.81 7.51
C ILE A 320 15.54 -0.49 7.88
N LEU A 321 15.54 -0.10 9.15
CA LEU A 321 16.17 1.16 9.60
C LEU A 321 17.68 1.18 9.30
N LEU A 322 18.39 0.09 9.58
CA LEU A 322 19.82 -0.02 9.29
C LEU A 322 20.11 -0.06 7.78
N ALA A 323 19.28 -0.75 6.99
CA ALA A 323 19.43 -0.79 5.54
C ALA A 323 19.27 0.60 4.92
N PHE A 324 18.22 1.34 5.31
CA PHE A 324 17.98 2.70 4.84
C PHE A 324 19.08 3.69 5.26
N SER A 325 19.71 3.49 6.43
CA SER A 325 20.81 4.34 6.89
C SER A 325 21.99 4.40 5.89
N LYS A 326 22.22 3.32 5.14
CA LYS A 326 23.30 3.20 4.14
C LYS A 326 23.06 4.05 2.88
N PHE A 327 21.83 4.49 2.68
CA PHE A 327 21.43 5.33 1.55
C PHE A 327 21.32 6.81 1.94
N VAL A 328 21.67 7.18 3.18
CA VAL A 328 21.73 8.60 3.57
C VAL A 328 22.82 9.29 2.75
N ASP A 329 22.45 10.39 2.10
CA ASP A 329 23.34 11.15 1.25
C ASP A 329 23.02 12.64 1.31
N ALA A 330 24.04 13.47 1.55
CA ALA A 330 23.90 14.90 1.86
C ALA A 330 22.85 15.21 2.95
N GLY A 331 22.74 14.34 3.95
CA GLY A 331 21.76 14.42 5.04
C GLY A 331 20.32 14.08 4.65
N MET A 332 20.08 13.61 3.44
CA MET A 332 18.75 13.25 2.94
C MET A 332 18.58 11.73 2.88
N LEU A 333 17.34 11.27 3.01
CA LEU A 333 16.95 9.90 2.71
C LEU A 333 16.29 9.85 1.32
N PRO A 334 16.47 8.79 0.52
CA PRO A 334 15.79 8.68 -0.77
C PRO A 334 14.26 8.71 -0.62
N ASN A 335 13.59 9.38 -1.54
CA ASN A 335 12.13 9.32 -1.66
C ASN A 335 11.70 8.02 -2.36
N ASN A 336 12.39 7.65 -3.43
CA ASN A 336 12.02 6.57 -4.33
C ASN A 336 13.24 5.72 -4.72
N PHE A 337 13.06 4.41 -4.72
CA PHE A 337 13.99 3.45 -5.32
C PHE A 337 13.37 2.95 -6.63
N PRO A 338 13.90 3.35 -7.80
CA PRO A 338 13.26 3.05 -9.09
C PRO A 338 13.06 1.54 -9.36
N ASP A 339 11.87 1.17 -9.80
CA ASP A 339 11.50 -0.23 -10.12
C ASP A 339 12.36 -0.84 -11.25
N ALA A 340 12.78 -0.02 -12.22
CA ALA A 340 13.66 -0.44 -13.31
C ALA A 340 15.15 -0.60 -12.90
N GLY A 341 15.45 -0.41 -11.60
CA GLY A 341 16.81 -0.23 -11.12
C GLY A 341 17.34 1.18 -11.39
N GLY A 342 18.44 1.54 -10.72
CA GLY A 342 19.06 2.86 -10.88
C GLY A 342 19.48 3.50 -9.56
N LYS A 343 19.87 4.78 -9.62
CA LYS A 343 20.23 5.55 -8.43
C LYS A 343 18.96 5.96 -7.68
N PRO A 344 18.94 5.86 -6.34
CA PRO A 344 17.84 6.38 -5.54
C PRO A 344 17.63 7.88 -5.77
N GLU A 345 16.37 8.32 -5.72
CA GLU A 345 16.00 9.71 -5.96
C GLU A 345 15.80 10.47 -4.65
N TYR A 346 16.47 11.61 -4.48
CA TYR A 346 16.49 12.39 -3.23
C TYR A 346 15.61 13.64 -3.28
N ASN A 347 14.43 13.58 -3.91
CA ASN A 347 13.51 14.71 -4.07
C ASN A 347 12.48 14.83 -2.92
N THR A 348 12.93 14.78 -1.68
CA THR A 348 12.07 14.79 -0.48
C THR A 348 12.70 15.60 0.65
N ILE A 349 11.89 16.44 1.31
CA ILE A 349 12.30 17.15 2.54
C ILE A 349 11.84 16.44 3.81
N ASP A 350 10.79 15.62 3.72
CA ASP A 350 10.14 14.95 4.85
C ASP A 350 10.67 13.55 5.16
N ALA A 351 11.20 12.79 4.19
CA ALA A 351 11.60 11.39 4.41
C ALA A 351 12.70 11.27 5.48
N ALA A 352 13.68 12.18 5.45
CA ALA A 352 14.73 12.26 6.47
C ALA A 352 14.14 12.51 7.86
N LEU A 353 13.16 13.40 8.00
CA LEU A 353 12.57 13.72 9.30
C LEU A 353 11.65 12.61 9.82
N TRP A 354 10.92 11.93 8.94
CA TRP A 354 10.17 10.72 9.30
C TRP A 354 11.10 9.57 9.73
N TYR A 355 12.31 9.49 9.19
CA TYR A 355 13.31 8.52 9.63
C TYR A 355 13.70 8.72 11.10
N PHE A 356 13.92 9.97 11.55
CA PHE A 356 14.15 10.24 12.98
C PHE A 356 12.99 9.73 13.85
N GLU A 357 11.74 9.99 13.44
CA GLU A 357 10.56 9.55 14.19
C GLU A 357 10.38 8.02 14.18
N ALA A 358 10.74 7.35 13.09
CA ALA A 358 10.73 5.88 13.01
C ALA A 358 11.80 5.25 13.93
N VAL A 359 13.01 5.80 13.94
CA VAL A 359 14.10 5.36 14.85
C VAL A 359 13.70 5.62 16.30
N ARG A 360 13.10 6.77 16.62
CA ARG A 360 12.60 7.09 17.96
C ARG A 360 11.57 6.08 18.44
N GLN A 361 10.55 5.78 17.63
CA GLN A 361 9.52 4.78 17.97
C GLN A 361 10.12 3.38 18.14
N TYR A 362 11.08 3.00 17.30
CA TYR A 362 11.80 1.74 17.43
C TYR A 362 12.56 1.64 18.76
N LEU A 363 13.34 2.66 19.11
CA LEU A 363 14.13 2.67 20.34
C LEU A 363 13.27 2.81 21.59
N GLU A 364 12.15 3.52 21.52
CA GLU A 364 11.16 3.57 22.60
C GLU A 364 10.52 2.19 22.85
N ALA A 365 10.24 1.44 21.78
CA ALA A 365 9.61 0.11 21.88
C ALA A 365 10.57 -1.01 22.30
N THR A 366 11.85 -0.91 21.93
CA THR A 366 12.81 -2.03 22.06
C THR A 366 13.93 -1.78 23.06
N HIS A 367 14.23 -0.52 23.35
CA HIS A 367 15.42 -0.10 24.11
C HIS A 367 16.74 -0.65 23.53
N ASP A 368 16.82 -0.91 22.22
CA ASP A 368 18.03 -1.44 21.56
C ASP A 368 19.15 -0.38 21.49
N MET A 369 19.96 -0.36 22.55
CA MET A 369 21.10 0.53 22.69
C MET A 369 22.16 0.34 21.59
N ALA A 370 22.40 -0.89 21.15
CA ALA A 370 23.41 -1.17 20.13
C ALA A 370 23.01 -0.60 18.76
N THR A 371 21.72 -0.61 18.44
CA THR A 371 21.20 0.05 17.24
C THR A 371 21.21 1.57 17.40
N CYS A 372 20.92 2.10 18.59
CA CYS A 372 21.04 3.53 18.88
C CYS A 372 22.48 4.04 18.64
N GLU A 373 23.49 3.37 19.20
CA GLU A 373 24.91 3.70 19.02
C GLU A 373 25.32 3.74 17.55
N LYS A 374 24.83 2.80 16.74
CA LYS A 374 25.12 2.72 15.30
C LYS A 374 24.46 3.84 14.50
N LEU A 375 23.22 4.18 14.81
CA LEU A 375 22.44 5.16 14.05
C LEU A 375 22.74 6.60 14.47
N PHE A 376 23.10 6.85 15.73
CA PHE A 376 23.36 8.19 16.25
C PHE A 376 24.32 9.03 15.39
N PRO A 377 25.52 8.56 14.99
CA PRO A 377 26.43 9.38 14.18
C PRO A 377 25.85 9.74 12.80
N ILE A 378 25.02 8.86 12.22
CA ILE A 378 24.35 9.10 10.94
C ILE A 378 23.30 10.19 11.12
N LEU A 379 22.46 10.07 12.15
CA LEU A 379 21.43 11.05 12.48
C LEU A 379 22.03 12.43 12.82
N ALA A 380 23.14 12.46 13.58
CA ALA A 380 23.89 13.68 13.85
C ALA A 380 24.39 14.34 12.55
N GLY A 381 24.98 13.55 11.63
CA GLY A 381 25.40 14.04 10.32
C GLY A 381 24.25 14.59 9.47
N MET A 382 23.04 14.01 9.58
CA MET A 382 21.84 14.55 8.93
C MET A 382 21.45 15.92 9.49
N ILE A 383 21.48 16.11 10.83
CA ILE A 383 21.24 17.43 11.45
C ILE A 383 22.25 18.45 10.93
N GLU A 384 23.53 18.11 10.88
CA GLU A 384 24.59 19.01 10.39
C GLU A 384 24.37 19.42 8.93
N ALA A 385 23.98 18.49 8.07
CA ALA A 385 23.72 18.81 6.66
C ALA A 385 22.51 19.72 6.49
N HIS A 386 21.46 19.57 7.31
CA HIS A 386 20.30 20.46 7.30
C HIS A 386 20.65 21.85 7.83
N VAL A 387 21.51 21.96 8.85
CA VAL A 387 21.99 23.25 9.36
C VAL A 387 22.86 23.96 8.32
N ALA A 388 23.79 23.26 7.68
CA ALA A 388 24.67 23.82 6.66
C ALA A 388 23.96 24.13 5.33
N GLY A 389 22.88 23.40 5.06
CA GLY A 389 22.14 23.43 3.80
C GLY A 389 22.49 22.25 2.88
N THR A 390 21.46 21.68 2.27
CA THR A 390 21.55 20.56 1.33
C THR A 390 20.82 20.89 0.01
N ARG A 391 20.50 19.85 -0.78
CA ARG A 391 19.82 19.97 -2.07
C ARG A 391 18.49 20.72 -1.94
N TYR A 392 18.04 21.28 -3.06
CA TYR A 392 16.73 21.94 -3.17
C TYR A 392 16.51 23.06 -2.14
N ASN A 393 17.58 23.78 -1.80
CA ASN A 393 17.56 24.88 -0.84
C ASN A 393 17.00 24.47 0.53
N ILE A 394 17.16 23.21 0.92
CA ILE A 394 16.78 22.71 2.24
C ILE A 394 17.84 23.15 3.23
N HIS A 395 17.51 24.06 4.13
CA HIS A 395 18.44 24.57 5.15
C HIS A 395 17.70 25.12 6.36
N VAL A 396 18.38 25.18 7.50
CA VAL A 396 17.91 25.93 8.67
C VAL A 396 18.11 27.42 8.40
N ASP A 397 17.04 28.21 8.51
CA ASP A 397 17.12 29.66 8.47
C ASP A 397 17.78 30.17 9.77
N PRO A 398 18.93 30.85 9.71
CA PRO A 398 19.64 31.30 10.90
C PRO A 398 18.89 32.37 11.69
N ALA A 399 17.91 33.06 11.09
CA ALA A 399 17.14 34.10 11.78
C ALA A 399 16.12 33.52 12.76
N ASP A 400 15.65 32.28 12.54
CA ASP A 400 14.56 31.71 13.34
C ASP A 400 14.69 30.22 13.65
N GLY A 401 15.71 29.53 13.15
CA GLY A 401 15.96 28.11 13.42
C GLY A 401 14.98 27.16 12.73
N LEU A 402 14.13 27.65 11.83
CA LEU A 402 13.15 26.85 11.09
C LEU A 402 13.75 26.31 9.78
N LEU A 403 13.33 25.12 9.36
CA LEU A 403 13.68 24.55 8.07
C LEU A 403 12.91 25.22 6.94
N HIS A 404 13.66 25.82 6.03
CA HIS A 404 13.22 26.28 4.74
C HIS A 404 13.57 25.22 3.68
N GLY A 405 12.73 25.06 2.65
CA GLY A 405 13.08 24.26 1.48
C GLY A 405 12.20 24.52 0.27
N GLY A 406 12.65 24.02 -0.88
CA GLY A 406 11.93 24.11 -2.15
C GLY A 406 12.56 25.08 -3.14
N GLY A 407 11.82 25.39 -4.18
CA GLY A 407 12.27 26.24 -5.27
C GLY A 407 11.39 26.09 -6.50
N PRO A 408 11.70 26.84 -7.58
CA PRO A 408 10.93 26.78 -8.80
C PRO A 408 10.86 25.35 -9.35
N ARG A 409 9.64 24.87 -9.61
CA ARG A 409 9.37 23.54 -10.19
C ARG A 409 9.77 22.35 -9.31
N VAL A 410 9.95 22.53 -8.01
CA VAL A 410 10.32 21.44 -7.07
C VAL A 410 9.15 21.10 -6.15
N GLN A 411 8.93 19.81 -5.94
CA GLN A 411 7.89 19.23 -5.10
C GLN A 411 8.50 18.29 -4.06
N LEU A 412 8.76 18.80 -2.85
CA LEU A 412 9.56 18.07 -1.84
C LEU A 412 8.73 17.42 -0.73
N THR A 413 7.53 17.95 -0.44
CA THR A 413 6.67 17.45 0.64
C THR A 413 5.77 16.33 0.15
N TRP A 414 5.13 15.56 1.03
CA TRP A 414 4.20 14.48 0.67
C TRP A 414 3.06 14.87 -0.29
N MET A 415 2.72 16.16 -0.39
CA MET A 415 1.92 16.70 -1.49
C MET A 415 2.83 16.97 -2.72
N ASP A 416 3.36 15.92 -3.35
CA ASP A 416 4.43 15.95 -4.38
C ASP A 416 3.94 15.81 -5.83
N ALA A 417 2.74 16.29 -6.06
CA ALA A 417 2.10 16.36 -7.36
C ALA A 417 2.83 17.20 -8.41
N LYS A 418 3.19 16.63 -9.57
CA LYS A 418 3.83 17.36 -10.67
C LYS A 418 3.42 16.84 -12.06
N ILE A 419 3.15 17.75 -13.00
CA ILE A 419 2.90 17.44 -14.42
C ILE A 419 3.88 18.24 -15.27
N GLY A 420 4.78 17.56 -15.99
CA GLY A 420 5.89 18.24 -16.65
C GLY A 420 6.64 19.08 -15.64
N ASP A 421 6.71 20.40 -15.85
CA ASP A 421 7.33 21.34 -14.92
C ASP A 421 6.38 21.98 -13.90
N TRP A 422 5.07 21.78 -14.05
CA TRP A 422 4.06 22.39 -13.19
C TRP A 422 3.90 21.60 -11.88
N VAL A 423 4.19 22.25 -10.75
CA VAL A 423 3.95 21.72 -9.40
C VAL A 423 2.53 22.09 -8.99
N VAL A 424 1.68 21.08 -8.77
CA VAL A 424 0.25 21.28 -8.50
C VAL A 424 0.02 21.85 -7.10
N THR A 425 0.84 21.43 -6.14
CA THR A 425 0.77 21.84 -4.73
C THR A 425 2.10 22.42 -4.29
N PRO A 426 2.47 23.64 -4.74
CA PRO A 426 3.74 24.24 -4.36
C PRO A 426 3.74 24.53 -2.85
N ARG A 427 4.79 24.08 -2.17
CA ARG A 427 4.99 24.28 -0.73
C ARG A 427 6.43 24.69 -0.43
N THR A 428 6.92 25.64 -1.22
CA THR A 428 8.25 26.27 -1.02
C THR A 428 8.15 27.28 0.11
N GLY A 429 9.16 27.35 0.96
CA GLY A 429 9.14 28.16 2.18
C GLY A 429 9.38 27.26 3.38
N LYS A 430 8.65 27.50 4.47
CA LYS A 430 8.71 26.71 5.71
C LYS A 430 7.37 26.00 5.94
N PRO A 431 7.17 24.76 5.46
CA PRO A 431 5.91 24.03 5.67
C PRO A 431 5.73 23.61 7.13
N VAL A 432 4.48 23.61 7.60
CA VAL A 432 4.13 23.40 9.02
C VAL A 432 4.57 22.04 9.58
N GLU A 433 4.35 20.96 8.84
CA GLU A 433 4.69 19.62 9.30
C GLU A 433 6.19 19.35 9.25
N ILE A 434 6.89 19.96 8.28
CA ILE A 434 8.36 19.85 8.18
C ILE A 434 9.00 20.45 9.42
N ASN A 435 8.52 21.61 9.85
CA ASN A 435 9.06 22.29 11.02
C ASN A 435 8.64 21.61 12.33
N ALA A 436 7.44 21.03 12.40
CA ALA A 436 7.06 20.19 13.53
C ALA A 436 7.94 18.93 13.62
N LEU A 437 8.21 18.28 12.49
CA LEU A 437 9.09 17.12 12.41
C LEU A 437 10.55 17.48 12.71
N TRP A 438 11.01 18.66 12.31
CA TRP A 438 12.34 19.17 12.62
C TRP A 438 12.56 19.34 14.12
N ILE A 439 11.63 20.02 14.80
CA ILE A 439 11.65 20.16 16.26
C ILE A 439 11.62 18.78 16.92
N ASN A 440 10.77 17.88 16.42
CA ASN A 440 10.70 16.52 16.92
C ASN A 440 12.02 15.75 16.74
N ALA A 441 12.71 15.91 15.61
CA ALA A 441 14.01 15.31 15.35
C ALA A 441 15.10 15.85 16.29
N LEU A 442 15.13 17.17 16.53
CA LEU A 442 16.09 17.78 17.46
C LEU A 442 15.88 17.28 18.91
N GLU A 443 14.63 17.24 19.37
CA GLU A 443 14.29 16.70 20.70
C GLU A 443 14.61 15.20 20.81
N THR A 444 14.39 14.45 19.73
CA THR A 444 14.80 13.04 19.64
C THR A 444 16.32 12.91 19.79
N MET A 445 17.10 13.77 19.12
CA MET A 445 18.56 13.77 19.26
C MET A 445 19.02 14.14 20.67
N VAL A 446 18.33 15.05 21.37
CA VAL A 446 18.57 15.31 22.80
C VAL A 446 18.36 14.05 23.63
N GLN A 447 17.26 13.31 23.40
CA GLN A 447 17.00 12.07 24.11
C GLN A 447 18.09 11.02 23.84
N PHE A 448 18.45 10.79 22.59
CA PHE A 448 19.50 9.82 22.25
C PHE A 448 20.85 10.21 22.81
N ALA A 449 21.23 11.48 22.73
CA ALA A 449 22.48 11.97 23.30
C ALA A 449 22.51 11.77 24.83
N LYS A 450 21.42 12.06 25.56
CA LYS A 450 21.31 11.77 27.01
C LYS A 450 21.47 10.28 27.30
N THR A 451 20.77 9.44 26.55
CA THR A 451 20.83 7.98 26.67
C THR A 451 22.23 7.42 26.40
N LEU A 452 22.97 8.01 25.46
CA LEU A 452 24.34 7.63 25.10
C LEU A 452 25.42 8.38 25.90
N GLN A 453 25.03 9.28 26.82
CA GLN A 453 25.96 10.14 27.58
C GLN A 453 26.86 11.01 26.69
N LEU A 454 26.30 11.53 25.60
CA LEU A 454 26.95 12.44 24.65
C LEU A 454 26.49 13.89 24.89
N PRO A 455 27.25 14.90 24.39
CA PRO A 455 26.85 16.32 24.49
C PRO A 455 25.46 16.58 23.87
N VAL A 456 24.65 17.40 24.56
CA VAL A 456 23.24 17.68 24.22
C VAL A 456 23.00 19.13 23.80
N GLU A 457 23.91 20.02 24.18
CA GLU A 457 23.71 21.48 24.24
C GLU A 457 23.38 22.05 22.86
N ARG A 458 24.01 21.50 21.81
CA ARG A 458 23.78 21.89 20.43
C ARG A 458 22.33 21.63 20.01
N TYR A 459 21.81 20.43 20.28
CA TYR A 459 20.46 20.05 19.89
C TYR A 459 19.41 20.79 20.72
N GLU A 460 19.68 20.99 22.03
CA GLU A 460 18.82 21.78 22.91
C GLU A 460 18.72 23.24 22.44
N THR A 461 19.84 23.84 22.04
CA THR A 461 19.88 25.22 21.52
C THR A 461 19.08 25.35 20.23
N LEU A 462 19.34 24.49 19.24
CA LEU A 462 18.61 24.49 17.97
C LEU A 462 17.10 24.29 18.19
N SER A 463 16.73 23.37 19.08
CA SER A 463 15.33 23.07 19.37
C SER A 463 14.63 24.25 20.04
N ALA A 464 15.28 24.89 21.02
CA ALA A 464 14.71 26.04 21.74
C ALA A 464 14.39 27.21 20.79
N VAL A 465 15.31 27.52 19.86
CA VAL A 465 15.11 28.56 18.85
C VAL A 465 13.96 28.21 17.91
N ALA A 466 13.96 26.99 17.34
CA ALA A 466 12.92 26.53 16.43
C ALA A 466 11.53 26.50 17.09
N LYS A 467 11.43 26.03 18.34
CA LYS A 467 10.19 25.99 19.12
C LYS A 467 9.64 27.40 19.37
N ALA A 468 10.48 28.34 19.79
CA ALA A 468 10.06 29.72 20.00
C ALA A 468 9.54 30.35 18.69
N SER A 469 10.23 30.11 17.58
CA SER A 469 9.86 30.60 16.26
C SER A 469 8.63 29.92 15.66
N PHE A 470 8.27 28.71 16.12
CA PHE A 470 7.09 28.00 15.62
C PHE A 470 5.79 28.79 15.86
N ALA A 471 5.78 29.74 16.80
CA ALA A 471 4.67 30.68 17.00
C ALA A 471 4.28 31.43 15.71
N LYS A 472 5.20 31.61 14.74
CA LYS A 472 4.92 32.20 13.41
C LYS A 472 3.86 31.42 12.62
N PHE A 473 3.72 30.12 12.86
CA PHE A 473 2.72 29.30 12.19
C PHE A 473 1.30 29.54 12.69
N TRP A 474 1.11 30.14 13.86
CA TRP A 474 -0.23 30.33 14.41
C TRP A 474 -1.00 31.44 13.68
N ASN A 475 -2.14 31.09 13.10
CA ASN A 475 -3.09 32.04 12.52
C ASN A 475 -4.24 32.25 13.51
N SER A 476 -4.19 33.36 14.25
CA SER A 476 -5.23 33.71 15.24
C SER A 476 -6.60 33.93 14.61
N ASP A 477 -6.65 34.45 13.38
CA ASP A 477 -7.91 34.82 12.71
C ASP A 477 -8.69 33.57 12.28
N ARG A 478 -7.97 32.50 11.94
CA ARG A 478 -8.54 31.21 11.53
C ARG A 478 -8.53 30.16 12.63
N ASN A 479 -7.92 30.47 13.78
CA ASN A 479 -7.73 29.56 14.92
C ASN A 479 -7.09 28.22 14.51
N CYS A 480 -6.10 28.27 13.62
CA CYS A 480 -5.38 27.12 13.07
C CYS A 480 -3.96 27.52 12.64
N CYS A 481 -3.15 26.58 12.15
CA CYS A 481 -1.84 26.94 11.60
C CYS A 481 -1.93 27.41 10.14
N TYR A 482 -1.06 28.34 9.73
CA TYR A 482 -0.66 28.52 8.33
C TYR A 482 -0.06 27.21 7.78
N ASP A 483 -0.33 26.86 6.52
CA ASP A 483 0.22 25.63 5.90
C ASP A 483 1.72 25.78 5.61
N VAL A 484 2.13 26.98 5.20
CA VAL A 484 3.50 27.35 4.88
C VAL A 484 3.72 28.80 5.34
N VAL A 485 4.83 29.09 6.01
CA VAL A 485 5.26 30.46 6.30
C VAL A 485 6.44 30.86 5.42
N ASP A 486 6.59 32.16 5.18
CA ASP A 486 7.65 32.75 4.34
C ASP A 486 7.69 32.15 2.91
N SER A 487 6.51 31.86 2.33
CA SER A 487 6.41 31.36 0.96
C SER A 487 6.75 32.47 -0.05
N PRO A 488 7.71 32.26 -0.99
CA PRO A 488 8.12 33.27 -1.94
C PRO A 488 6.95 33.83 -2.78
N GLY A 489 6.75 35.16 -2.74
CA GLY A 489 5.70 35.85 -3.49
C GLY A 489 4.28 35.73 -2.90
N ILE A 490 4.10 34.93 -1.84
CA ILE A 490 2.81 34.73 -1.16
C ILE A 490 2.84 35.27 0.28
N GLY A 491 3.97 35.09 0.98
CA GLY A 491 4.04 35.31 2.42
C GLY A 491 3.54 34.09 3.19
N ASN A 492 2.63 34.28 4.14
CA ASN A 492 2.09 33.17 4.93
C ASN A 492 0.85 32.56 4.24
N ASP A 493 0.94 31.30 3.83
CA ASP A 493 -0.14 30.56 3.19
C ASP A 493 -1.17 30.12 4.23
N ALA A 494 -2.34 30.77 4.21
CA ALA A 494 -3.43 30.50 5.14
C ALA A 494 -4.31 29.31 4.75
N SER A 495 -4.06 28.63 3.62
CA SER A 495 -4.89 27.54 3.12
C SER A 495 -5.12 26.46 4.18
N LEU A 496 -6.38 26.11 4.46
CA LEU A 496 -6.69 25.08 5.43
C LEU A 496 -6.33 23.69 4.90
N ARG A 497 -5.28 23.09 5.44
CA ARG A 497 -4.79 21.76 5.10
C ARG A 497 -4.61 20.88 6.33
N PRO A 498 -4.60 19.54 6.17
CA PRO A 498 -4.45 18.62 7.29
C PRO A 498 -3.02 18.56 7.84
N ASN A 499 -2.04 19.18 7.18
CA ASN A 499 -0.62 19.09 7.54
C ASN A 499 -0.32 19.52 8.99
N GLN A 500 -1.06 20.50 9.50
CA GLN A 500 -1.00 20.93 10.90
C GLN A 500 -1.30 19.81 11.92
N ILE A 501 -2.01 18.73 11.54
CA ILE A 501 -2.29 17.61 12.45
C ILE A 501 -1.02 16.91 12.89
N PHE A 502 0.04 16.96 12.08
CA PHE A 502 1.33 16.37 12.42
C PHE A 502 1.96 17.06 13.63
N ALA A 503 1.85 18.39 13.72
CA ALA A 503 2.32 19.17 14.86
C ALA A 503 1.66 18.75 16.18
N VAL A 504 0.42 18.23 16.13
CA VAL A 504 -0.28 17.69 17.30
C VAL A 504 0.09 16.23 17.57
N SER A 505 0.30 15.43 16.52
CA SER A 505 0.52 13.98 16.66
C SER A 505 1.91 13.61 17.17
N LEU A 506 2.92 14.45 16.93
CA LEU A 506 4.31 14.17 17.31
C LEU A 506 4.50 14.34 18.83
N PRO A 507 5.35 13.54 19.50
CA PRO A 507 5.55 13.61 20.95
C PRO A 507 6.01 14.99 21.43
N PHE A 508 6.79 15.72 20.64
CA PHE A 508 7.29 17.05 20.98
C PHE A 508 6.53 18.15 20.23
N SER A 509 5.22 18.25 20.47
CA SER A 509 4.39 19.31 19.88
C SER A 509 4.89 20.70 20.28
N PRO A 510 5.14 21.60 19.31
CA PRO A 510 5.46 23.00 19.59
C PRO A 510 4.22 23.87 19.89
N LEU A 511 3.01 23.32 19.77
CA LEU A 511 1.75 24.01 20.00
C LEU A 511 1.31 23.90 21.47
N THR A 512 0.68 24.95 21.99
CA THR A 512 0.03 24.88 23.31
C THR A 512 -1.16 23.92 23.29
N GLU A 513 -1.61 23.43 24.45
CA GLU A 513 -2.74 22.50 24.52
C GLU A 513 -4.02 23.07 23.87
N ASP A 514 -4.29 24.36 24.07
CA ASP A 514 -5.43 25.06 23.45
C ASP A 514 -5.30 25.12 21.92
N GLN A 515 -4.09 25.42 21.41
CA GLN A 515 -3.83 25.41 19.97
C GLN A 515 -3.97 24.00 19.39
N GLN A 516 -3.45 22.97 20.06
CA GLN A 516 -3.59 21.59 19.62
C GLN A 516 -5.07 21.17 19.54
N LYS A 517 -5.87 21.54 20.53
CA LYS A 517 -7.32 21.31 20.52
C LYS A 517 -8.00 22.04 19.36
N ALA A 518 -7.68 23.32 19.15
CA ALA A 518 -8.23 24.10 18.04
C ALA A 518 -7.90 23.49 16.68
N VAL A 519 -6.65 23.04 16.47
CA VAL A 519 -6.21 22.32 15.26
C VAL A 519 -7.03 21.04 15.05
N VAL A 520 -7.24 20.24 16.09
CA VAL A 520 -8.05 19.02 16.01
C VAL A 520 -9.51 19.35 15.68
N ASP A 521 -10.09 20.36 16.32
CA ASP A 521 -11.49 20.76 16.12
C ASP A 521 -11.74 21.29 14.71
N VAL A 522 -10.85 22.12 14.14
CA VAL A 522 -10.99 22.60 12.75
C VAL A 522 -10.82 21.47 11.74
N CYS A 523 -9.84 20.58 11.93
CA CYS A 523 -9.66 19.41 11.07
C CYS A 523 -10.87 18.48 11.14
N ARG A 524 -11.47 18.32 12.32
CA ARG A 524 -12.71 17.54 12.51
C ARG A 524 -13.86 18.10 11.70
N THR A 525 -14.04 19.41 11.76
CA THR A 525 -15.22 20.08 11.25
C THR A 525 -15.15 20.23 9.74
N GLU A 526 -13.98 20.63 9.24
CA GLU A 526 -13.80 21.03 7.83
C GLU A 526 -13.20 19.93 6.97
N LEU A 527 -12.30 19.10 7.52
CA LEU A 527 -11.48 18.17 6.73
C LEU A 527 -11.89 16.71 6.90
N LEU A 528 -12.48 16.31 8.03
CA LEU A 528 -12.80 14.91 8.29
C LEU A 528 -13.88 14.37 7.35
N THR A 529 -13.61 13.19 6.79
CA THR A 529 -14.54 12.37 6.03
C THR A 529 -14.63 10.97 6.64
N PRO A 530 -15.60 10.12 6.25
CA PRO A 530 -15.73 8.78 6.84
C PRO A 530 -14.50 7.88 6.74
N VAL A 531 -13.53 8.19 5.86
CA VAL A 531 -12.39 7.31 5.57
C VAL A 531 -11.03 8.04 5.51
N GLY A 532 -10.95 9.28 6.01
CA GLY A 532 -9.72 10.09 6.06
C GLY A 532 -9.98 11.60 6.05
N LEU A 533 -8.90 12.40 6.11
CA LEU A 533 -8.96 13.87 6.02
C LEU A 533 -8.89 14.33 4.54
N ARG A 534 -9.62 15.39 4.19
CA ARG A 534 -9.43 16.16 2.94
C ARG A 534 -8.03 16.80 2.96
N SER A 535 -7.35 16.83 1.81
CA SER A 535 -6.05 17.51 1.67
C SER A 535 -6.16 19.04 1.64
N LEU A 536 -7.34 19.58 1.35
CA LEU A 536 -7.63 21.01 1.29
C LEU A 536 -9.06 21.26 1.78
N GLY A 537 -9.27 22.37 2.49
CA GLY A 537 -10.59 22.81 2.96
C GLY A 537 -11.58 22.99 1.80
N PRO A 538 -12.87 22.63 1.98
CA PRO A 538 -13.87 22.71 0.90
C PRO A 538 -14.17 24.13 0.42
N HIS A 539 -13.80 25.13 1.21
CA HIS A 539 -14.00 26.56 0.93
C HIS A 539 -12.73 27.26 0.41
N GLU A 540 -11.63 26.52 0.23
CA GLU A 540 -10.37 27.07 -0.26
C GLU A 540 -10.35 27.17 -1.79
N ILE A 541 -9.63 28.17 -2.30
CA ILE A 541 -9.37 28.30 -3.74
C ILE A 541 -8.63 27.04 -4.22
N GLY A 542 -9.11 26.45 -5.31
CA GLY A 542 -8.55 25.21 -5.85
C GLY A 542 -9.06 23.92 -5.16
N TYR A 543 -10.14 23.96 -4.38
CA TYR A 543 -10.75 22.71 -3.92
C TYR A 543 -11.53 21.98 -5.05
N THR A 544 -11.17 20.72 -5.31
CA THR A 544 -11.87 19.82 -6.25
C THR A 544 -12.23 18.48 -5.61
N ALA A 545 -13.52 18.18 -5.40
CA ALA A 545 -13.96 16.99 -4.68
C ALA A 545 -13.68 15.62 -5.35
N HIS A 546 -13.30 15.62 -6.63
CA HIS A 546 -13.12 14.41 -7.44
C HIS A 546 -11.73 14.37 -8.08
N TYR A 547 -11.03 13.26 -7.91
CA TYR A 547 -9.77 12.99 -8.59
C TYR A 547 -10.04 12.18 -9.86
N GLN A 548 -9.85 12.80 -11.03
CA GLN A 548 -9.84 12.13 -12.33
C GLN A 548 -8.43 12.18 -12.89
N ALA A 549 -7.74 11.03 -12.89
CA ALA A 549 -6.35 10.93 -13.30
C ALA A 549 -6.17 10.93 -14.83
N SER A 550 -6.84 11.84 -15.55
CA SER A 550 -6.53 12.03 -16.98
C SER A 550 -5.32 12.96 -17.13
N LEU A 551 -4.45 12.67 -18.09
CA LEU A 551 -3.28 13.52 -18.43
C LEU A 551 -3.65 14.98 -18.74
N VAL A 552 -4.93 15.26 -19.06
CA VAL A 552 -5.44 16.58 -19.47
C VAL A 552 -6.16 17.31 -18.33
N ASN A 553 -6.66 16.60 -17.30
CA ASN A 553 -7.36 17.17 -16.13
C ASN A 553 -6.82 16.62 -14.81
N ALA A 554 -5.49 16.51 -14.66
CA ALA A 554 -4.87 16.32 -13.34
C ALA A 554 -4.92 17.65 -12.56
N THR A 555 -6.13 18.17 -12.40
CA THR A 555 -6.46 19.34 -11.62
C THR A 555 -6.64 18.88 -10.18
N LEU A 556 -5.71 19.33 -9.34
CA LEU A 556 -5.78 19.37 -7.88
C LEU A 556 -5.73 18.00 -7.19
N HIS A 557 -4.57 17.74 -6.59
CA HIS A 557 -4.36 16.58 -5.72
C HIS A 557 -5.27 16.64 -4.50
N ILE A 558 -6.42 15.95 -4.60
CA ILE A 558 -7.21 15.55 -3.45
C ILE A 558 -7.02 14.05 -3.24
N THR A 559 -5.89 13.70 -2.64
CA THR A 559 -5.85 12.47 -1.85
C THR A 559 -6.55 12.77 -0.54
N ARG A 560 -7.60 12.00 -0.21
CA ARG A 560 -7.89 11.70 1.20
C ARG A 560 -6.61 11.09 1.76
N ALA A 561 -5.79 11.92 2.40
CA ALA A 561 -4.45 11.57 2.79
C ALA A 561 -4.54 10.69 4.03
N ARG A 562 -4.42 9.37 3.83
CA ARG A 562 -4.38 8.43 4.96
C ARG A 562 -3.08 8.52 5.75
N SER A 563 -2.03 9.15 5.20
CA SER A 563 -0.88 9.63 5.96
C SER A 563 -1.29 10.48 7.16
N GLY A 564 -2.39 11.24 7.05
CA GLY A 564 -2.96 12.02 8.15
C GLY A 564 -4.04 11.28 8.97
N ALA A 565 -4.51 10.10 8.57
CA ALA A 565 -5.59 9.40 9.30
C ALA A 565 -5.08 8.74 10.58
N GLY A 566 -3.87 8.17 10.55
CA GLY A 566 -3.17 7.69 11.75
C GLY A 566 -2.85 8.85 12.70
N SER A 567 -2.21 9.90 12.18
CA SER A 567 -1.92 11.12 12.94
C SER A 567 -3.19 11.79 13.47
N TRP A 568 -4.30 11.79 12.73
CA TRP A 568 -5.61 12.24 13.19
C TRP A 568 -6.11 11.41 14.37
N ALA A 569 -6.12 10.08 14.23
CA ALA A 569 -6.58 9.19 15.30
C ALA A 569 -5.74 9.37 16.57
N HIS A 570 -4.42 9.49 16.42
CA HIS A 570 -3.49 9.72 17.52
C HIS A 570 -3.67 11.10 18.17
N SER A 571 -3.76 12.17 17.39
CA SER A 571 -4.02 13.53 17.88
C SER A 571 -5.36 13.62 18.63
N HIS A 572 -6.42 13.02 18.08
CA HIS A 572 -7.72 12.96 18.74
C HIS A 572 -7.64 12.15 20.06
N TRP A 573 -6.92 11.02 20.07
CA TRP A 573 -6.73 10.23 21.28
C TRP A 573 -5.99 11.03 22.36
N ARG A 574 -4.86 11.66 22.02
CA ARG A 574 -4.05 12.48 22.94
C ARG A 574 -4.86 13.60 23.60
N ILE A 575 -5.59 14.38 22.82
CA ILE A 575 -6.43 15.46 23.35
C ILE A 575 -7.59 14.92 24.20
N SER A 576 -8.19 13.79 23.80
CA SER A 576 -9.28 13.20 24.60
C SER A 576 -8.80 12.57 25.92
N ALA A 577 -7.54 12.11 25.98
CA ALA A 577 -6.94 11.52 27.16
C ALA A 577 -6.53 12.58 28.20
N SER A 578 -6.10 13.77 27.75
CA SER A 578 -5.72 14.88 28.65
C SER A 578 -6.93 15.52 29.35
N THR A 579 -8.14 15.50 28.75
CA THR A 579 -9.32 16.22 29.26
C THR A 579 -10.12 15.53 30.37
N ARG A 580 -9.61 14.49 31.06
CA ARG A 580 -10.29 13.72 32.15
C ARG A 580 -11.76 13.33 31.89
N THR A 581 -12.17 13.35 30.63
CA THR A 581 -13.48 12.94 30.15
C THR A 581 -13.26 11.55 29.58
N ARG A 582 -14.01 10.55 30.07
CA ARG A 582 -13.93 9.16 29.57
C ARG A 582 -13.76 9.17 28.05
N PRO A 583 -12.82 8.40 27.46
CA PRO A 583 -12.63 8.37 26.03
C PRO A 583 -13.96 7.95 25.40
N ARG A 584 -14.72 8.92 24.89
CA ARG A 584 -15.80 8.62 23.96
C ARG A 584 -15.06 8.06 22.76
N ARG A 585 -15.17 6.73 22.57
CA ARG A 585 -14.60 5.96 21.45
C ARG A 585 -14.40 6.89 20.26
N ALA A 586 -13.16 7.02 19.77
CA ALA A 586 -12.89 7.70 18.51
C ALA A 586 -13.78 7.03 17.46
N ALA A 587 -14.87 7.70 17.13
CA ALA A 587 -15.98 7.08 16.44
C ALA A 587 -15.63 7.08 14.95
N PHE A 588 -14.83 6.10 14.53
CA PHE A 588 -14.87 5.64 13.14
C PHE A 588 -16.21 4.93 12.84
N SER A 589 -17.05 4.66 13.85
CA SER A 589 -18.46 4.28 13.65
C SER A 589 -19.38 5.50 13.73
N ASN A 590 -20.15 5.72 12.67
CA ASN A 590 -21.12 6.83 12.61
C ASN A 590 -22.26 6.63 13.63
N ARG A 591 -22.84 7.73 14.15
CA ARG A 591 -23.99 7.75 15.09
C ARG A 591 -25.27 7.05 14.59
N LYS A 592 -25.28 6.54 13.35
CA LYS A 592 -26.43 5.87 12.71
C LYS A 592 -26.24 4.37 12.47
N GLY A 593 -25.31 3.70 13.14
CA GLY A 593 -25.17 2.24 13.02
C GLY A 593 -24.77 1.74 11.62
N LYS A 594 -24.36 2.65 10.71
CA LYS A 594 -23.74 2.27 9.44
C LYS A 594 -22.30 1.91 9.72
N GLN A 595 -22.04 0.60 9.78
CA GLN A 595 -20.70 0.03 9.85
C GLN A 595 -19.86 0.58 8.71
N LEU A 596 -18.59 0.88 8.98
CA LEU A 596 -17.55 0.87 7.94
C LEU A 596 -17.51 -0.57 7.44
N ILE A 597 -18.29 -0.85 6.39
CA ILE A 597 -18.14 -2.08 5.64
C ILE A 597 -16.78 -1.93 4.95
N CYS A 598 -15.74 -2.51 5.55
CA CYS A 598 -14.60 -2.98 4.78
C CYS A 598 -15.20 -3.78 3.64
N THR A 599 -15.01 -3.35 2.39
CA THR A 599 -14.97 -4.32 1.31
C THR A 599 -13.89 -5.29 1.74
N ALA A 600 -14.28 -6.50 2.13
CA ALA A 600 -13.42 -7.56 2.62
C ALA A 600 -12.49 -8.07 1.51
N SER A 601 -11.84 -7.19 0.76
CA SER A 601 -11.14 -7.53 -0.48
C SER A 601 -10.00 -6.58 -0.83
N ALA A 602 -9.65 -5.60 0.02
CA ALA A 602 -8.51 -4.74 -0.24
C ALA A 602 -7.91 -4.17 1.04
N PRO A 603 -6.57 -4.02 1.13
CA PRO A 603 -6.00 -3.05 2.05
C PRO A 603 -6.60 -1.67 1.77
N TRP A 604 -6.63 -0.86 2.83
CA TRP A 604 -7.13 0.50 2.77
C TRP A 604 -6.47 1.28 1.60
N ARG A 605 -7.24 1.63 0.55
CA ARG A 605 -6.80 2.49 -0.57
C ARG A 605 -6.00 3.73 -0.12
N LYS A 606 -4.88 4.03 -0.79
CA LYS A 606 -4.04 5.22 -0.53
C LYS A 606 -4.80 6.55 -0.64
N SER A 607 -5.83 6.62 -1.50
CA SER A 607 -6.73 7.76 -1.66
C SER A 607 -8.17 7.31 -1.96
N THR A 608 -9.17 8.15 -1.66
CA THR A 608 -10.58 7.90 -1.99
C THR A 608 -11.31 9.19 -2.40
N MET A 609 -12.35 9.11 -3.23
CA MET A 609 -13.08 10.26 -3.79
C MET A 609 -14.20 10.77 -2.86
N GLY A 610 -14.64 12.03 -3.04
CA GLY A 610 -15.66 12.72 -2.22
C GLY A 610 -17.04 12.02 -2.16
N ASN A 611 -17.89 12.46 -1.21
CA ASN A 611 -19.26 11.98 -1.08
C ASN A 611 -20.09 12.48 -2.28
N SER A 612 -20.59 11.58 -3.12
CA SER A 612 -21.71 11.91 -4.02
C SER A 612 -23.02 11.95 -3.23
N PRO A 613 -23.81 13.05 -3.25
CA PRO A 613 -25.16 13.08 -2.71
C PRO A 613 -26.22 12.54 -3.69
N SER A 614 -25.85 12.10 -4.89
CA SER A 614 -26.84 11.76 -5.93
C SER A 614 -26.35 10.66 -6.86
N ARG A 615 -26.60 9.42 -6.45
CA ARG A 615 -27.14 8.33 -7.29
C ARG A 615 -27.30 7.10 -6.40
N PRO A 616 -28.45 6.41 -6.45
CA PRO A 616 -28.68 5.23 -5.64
C PRO A 616 -27.72 4.15 -6.15
N ALA A 617 -26.70 3.82 -5.34
CA ALA A 617 -25.96 2.59 -5.55
C ALA A 617 -26.98 1.47 -5.42
N ALA A 618 -27.27 0.81 -6.54
CA ALA A 618 -28.12 -0.36 -6.59
C ALA A 618 -27.59 -1.36 -5.55
N ALA A 619 -28.51 -1.81 -4.70
CA ALA A 619 -28.28 -2.74 -3.63
C ALA A 619 -27.69 -4.05 -4.15
N LEU A 620 -26.57 -4.47 -3.56
CA LEU A 620 -26.30 -5.86 -3.20
C LEU A 620 -25.60 -5.77 -1.84
N LEU A 621 -26.45 -5.91 -0.81
CA LEU A 621 -26.13 -6.15 0.59
C LEU A 621 -25.48 -7.51 0.77
#